data_AF-A0A1X7GIA4-F1
#
_entry.id   AF-A0A1X7GIA4-F1
#
_cell.length_a   1.000
_cell.length_b   1.000
_cell.length_c   1.000
_cell.angle_alpha   90.00
_cell.angle_beta   90.00
_cell.angle_gamma   90.00
#
_symmetry.space_group_name_H-M   'P 1'
#
loop_
_entity.id
_entity.type
_entity.pdbx_description
1 polymer ?
#
loop_
_entity_poly.entity_id
_entity_poly.type
_entity_poly.pdbx_seq_one_letter_code
_entity_poly.pdbx_strand_id
1 'polypeptide(L)'
;MRASVAHKATLQPFSLLQEIGLSRAAMQRLIRYRNKHESLGRTVVVMTWPDGNWGVLAMHTEKLSLVAIEDDQKAAAYEYAHSMIEGGYLPLLHLRWEFHA
;
A
#
# COMPACT_ATOMS: atom_id res chain seq x y z
N MET A 1 -10.72 -10.01 16.21
CA MET A 1 -10.95 -10.19 14.75
C MET A 1 -9.97 -9.36 13.92
N ARG A 2 -9.80 -8.06 14.18
CA ARG A 2 -8.82 -7.20 13.45
C ARG A 2 -7.38 -7.72 13.47
N ALA A 3 -6.89 -8.18 14.63
CA ALA A 3 -5.54 -8.73 14.74
C ALA A 3 -5.27 -9.90 13.78
N SER A 4 -6.23 -10.79 13.51
CA SER A 4 -6.00 -11.89 12.57
C SER A 4 -6.08 -11.46 11.10
N VAL A 5 -6.75 -10.34 10.81
CA VAL A 5 -6.85 -9.77 9.47
C VAL A 5 -5.58 -8.98 9.13
N ALA A 6 -5.04 -8.22 10.07
CA ALA A 6 -3.89 -7.32 9.87
C ALA A 6 -2.66 -8.01 9.24
N HIS A 7 -2.42 -9.28 9.56
CA HIS A 7 -1.30 -10.08 9.03
C HIS A 7 -1.57 -10.72 7.66
N LYS A 8 -2.79 -10.63 7.12
CA LYS A 8 -3.23 -11.32 5.89
C LYS A 8 -3.21 -10.40 4.66
N ALA A 9 -2.29 -9.45 4.65
CA ALA A 9 -2.14 -8.54 3.52
C ALA A 9 -1.69 -9.28 2.26
N THR A 10 -2.24 -8.89 1.11
CA THR A 10 -1.78 -9.36 -0.21
C THR A 10 -1.36 -8.17 -1.07
N LEU A 11 -0.32 -8.36 -1.89
CA LEU A 11 0.13 -7.36 -2.85
C LEU A 11 -0.61 -7.58 -4.18
N GLN A 12 -1.13 -6.48 -4.71
CA GLN A 12 -1.93 -6.42 -5.91
C GLN A 12 -1.33 -5.36 -6.85
N PRO A 13 -1.49 -5.54 -8.17
CA PRO A 13 -1.07 -4.52 -9.12
C PRO A 13 -1.87 -3.23 -8.93
N PHE A 14 -1.23 -2.09 -9.24
CA PHE A 14 -1.85 -0.76 -9.11
C PHE A 14 -3.15 -0.60 -9.92
N SER A 15 -3.32 -1.39 -10.99
CA SER A 15 -4.54 -1.43 -11.80
C SER A 15 -5.79 -1.77 -11.00
N LEU A 16 -5.67 -2.51 -9.89
CA LEU A 16 -6.80 -2.87 -9.03
C LEU A 16 -7.57 -1.64 -8.53
N LEU A 17 -6.90 -0.51 -8.32
CA LEU A 17 -7.56 0.73 -7.86
C LEU A 17 -8.61 1.26 -8.84
N GLN A 18 -8.52 0.89 -10.13
CA GLN A 18 -9.52 1.27 -11.13
C GLN A 18 -10.86 0.57 -10.87
N GLU A 19 -10.86 -0.58 -10.19
CA GLU A 19 -12.05 -1.37 -9.89
C GLU A 19 -12.72 -0.93 -8.57
N ILE A 20 -12.02 -0.19 -7.70
CA ILE A 20 -12.46 0.18 -6.34
C ILE A 20 -13.41 1.40 -6.33
N GLY A 21 -13.73 1.98 -7.50
CA GLY A 21 -14.73 3.05 -7.62
C GLY A 21 -14.30 4.39 -7.01
N LEU A 22 -12.99 4.66 -6.94
CA LEU A 22 -12.46 5.93 -6.42
C LEU A 22 -12.89 7.13 -7.27
N SER A 23 -13.06 8.30 -6.63
CA SER A 23 -13.33 9.54 -7.36
C SER A 23 -12.17 9.88 -8.31
N ARG A 24 -12.48 10.58 -9.40
CA ARG A 24 -11.47 10.99 -10.39
C ARG A 24 -10.32 11.79 -9.76
N ALA A 25 -10.63 12.67 -8.80
CA ALA A 25 -9.63 13.46 -8.08
C ALA A 25 -8.71 12.59 -7.21
N ALA A 26 -9.28 11.60 -6.51
CA ALA A 26 -8.51 10.62 -5.74
C ALA A 26 -7.60 9.80 -6.66
N MET A 27 -8.15 9.27 -7.76
CA MET A 27 -7.39 8.50 -8.74
C MET A 27 -6.21 9.31 -9.32
N GLN A 28 -6.43 10.57 -9.68
CA GLN A 28 -5.35 11.45 -10.16
C GLN A 28 -4.26 11.69 -9.10
N ARG A 29 -4.62 11.80 -7.82
CA ARG A 29 -3.64 11.90 -6.72
C ARG A 29 -2.80 10.63 -6.63
N LEU A 30 -3.42 9.45 -6.74
CA LEU A 30 -2.71 8.16 -6.71
C LEU A 30 -1.79 7.99 -7.92
N ILE A 31 -2.23 8.38 -9.12
CA ILE A 31 -1.39 8.35 -10.33
C ILE A 31 -0.17 9.29 -10.16
N ARG A 32 -0.37 10.51 -9.64
CA ARG A 32 0.76 11.42 -9.36
C ARG A 32 1.73 10.83 -8.34
N TYR A 33 1.21 10.20 -7.29
CA TYR A 33 2.03 9.50 -6.30
C TYR A 33 2.85 8.38 -6.95
N ARG A 34 2.20 7.53 -7.74
CA ARG A 34 2.86 6.46 -8.49
C ARG A 34 3.98 6.99 -9.36
N ASN A 35 3.68 7.94 -10.25
CA ASN A 35 4.65 8.48 -11.19
C ASN A 35 5.86 9.11 -10.48
N LYS A 36 5.64 9.81 -9.36
CA LYS A 36 6.71 10.40 -8.54
C LYS A 36 7.64 9.33 -7.97
N HIS A 37 7.10 8.19 -7.54
CA HIS A 37 7.91 7.13 -6.93
C HIS A 37 8.59 6.27 -8.00
N GLU A 38 7.91 5.96 -9.11
CA GLU A 38 8.49 5.25 -10.25
C GLU A 38 9.65 6.05 -10.89
N SER A 39 9.56 7.38 -10.96
CA SER A 39 10.69 8.22 -11.43
C SER A 39 11.92 8.16 -10.51
N LEU A 40 11.75 7.69 -9.26
CA LEU A 40 12.83 7.47 -8.29
C LEU A 40 13.29 6.00 -8.25
N GLY A 41 12.90 5.19 -9.24
CA GLY A 41 13.25 3.76 -9.30
C GLY A 41 12.53 2.90 -8.27
N ARG A 42 11.39 3.38 -7.74
CA ARG A 42 10.57 2.62 -6.78
C ARG A 42 9.43 1.93 -7.49
N THR A 43 9.10 0.73 -7.03
CA THR A 43 7.87 0.06 -7.48
C THR A 43 6.70 0.46 -6.60
N VAL A 44 5.53 0.67 -7.20
CA VAL A 44 4.29 1.03 -6.49
C VAL A 44 3.23 -0.05 -6.71
N VAL A 45 2.69 -0.58 -5.62
CA VAL A 45 1.66 -1.63 -5.59
C VAL A 45 0.53 -1.25 -4.65
N VAL A 46 -0.52 -2.07 -4.66
CA VAL A 46 -1.64 -1.94 -3.74
C VAL A 46 -1.55 -3.09 -2.76
N MET A 47 -1.63 -2.79 -1.48
CA MET A 47 -1.77 -3.77 -0.43
C MET A 47 -3.24 -3.86 -0.04
N THR A 48 -3.81 -5.05 -0.01
CA THR A 48 -5.23 -5.29 0.32
C THR A 48 -5.38 -6.29 1.45
N TRP A 49 -6.41 -6.09 2.27
CA TRP A 49 -6.78 -6.98 3.35
C TRP A 49 -8.15 -7.61 3.13
N PRO A 50 -8.41 -8.81 3.71
CA PRO A 50 -9.68 -9.51 3.58
C PRO A 50 -10.94 -8.74 4.03
N ASP A 51 -10.79 -7.73 4.88
CA ASP A 51 -11.88 -6.88 5.36
C ASP A 51 -12.18 -5.69 4.44
N GLY A 52 -11.51 -5.59 3.29
CA GLY A 52 -11.67 -4.50 2.34
C GLY A 52 -10.80 -3.28 2.64
N ASN A 53 -9.99 -3.31 3.70
CA ASN A 53 -8.98 -2.28 3.91
C ASN A 53 -7.89 -2.39 2.83
N TRP A 54 -7.25 -1.27 2.50
CA TRP A 54 -6.26 -1.22 1.43
C TRP A 54 -5.28 -0.05 1.61
N GLY A 55 -4.14 -0.12 0.93
CA GLY A 55 -3.13 0.94 0.91
C GLY A 55 -2.31 0.93 -0.37
N VAL A 56 -1.86 2.10 -0.84
CA VAL A 56 -0.90 2.20 -1.95
C VAL A 56 0.50 2.21 -1.37
N LEU A 57 1.26 1.17 -1.67
CA LEU A 57 2.58 0.94 -1.11
C LEU A 57 3.66 1.22 -2.15
N ALA A 58 4.58 2.13 -1.83
CA ALA A 58 5.78 2.38 -2.63
C ALA A 58 7.02 1.77 -1.96
N MET A 59 7.83 1.07 -2.76
CA MET A 59 8.93 0.23 -2.28
C MET A 59 10.18 0.39 -3.14
N HIS A 60 11.35 0.32 -2.51
CA HIS A 60 12.64 0.26 -3.19
C HIS A 60 12.96 -1.19 -3.61
N THR A 61 12.35 -1.66 -4.70
CA THR A 61 12.62 -2.98 -5.27
C THR A 61 12.46 -2.94 -6.78
N GLU A 62 13.29 -3.71 -7.49
CA GLU A 62 13.19 -3.92 -8.93
C GLU A 62 12.22 -5.06 -9.30
N LYS A 63 11.86 -5.94 -8.36
CA LYS A 63 11.03 -7.13 -8.62
C LYS A 63 10.02 -7.38 -7.52
N LEU A 64 8.74 -7.27 -7.85
CA LEU A 64 7.62 -7.54 -6.93
C LEU A 64 7.55 -8.99 -6.46
N SER A 65 7.94 -9.94 -7.31
CA SER A 65 7.86 -11.37 -7.01
C SER A 65 8.83 -11.85 -5.92
N LEU A 66 9.75 -10.99 -5.46
CA LEU A 66 10.76 -11.32 -4.45
C LEU A 66 10.53 -10.61 -3.11
N VAL A 67 9.46 -9.83 -2.98
CA VAL A 67 9.22 -9.07 -1.76
C VAL A 67 8.41 -9.91 -0.79
N ALA A 68 9.10 -10.44 0.23
CA ALA A 68 8.45 -10.87 1.45
C ALA A 68 8.29 -9.65 2.37
N ILE A 69 7.04 -9.35 2.74
CA ILE A 69 6.73 -8.39 3.80
C ILE A 69 6.47 -9.22 5.05
N GLU A 70 7.18 -8.92 6.14
CA GLU A 70 7.03 -9.63 7.41
C GLU A 70 5.67 -9.34 8.05
N ASP A 71 5.20 -10.25 8.91
CA ASP A 71 3.84 -10.18 9.45
C ASP A 71 3.62 -8.94 10.35
N ASP A 72 4.64 -8.54 11.09
CA ASP A 72 4.66 -7.29 11.88
C ASP A 72 4.54 -6.05 10.98
N GLN A 73 5.25 -6.02 9.84
CA GLN A 73 5.17 -4.94 8.85
C GLN A 73 3.78 -4.87 8.21
N LYS A 74 3.16 -6.02 7.92
CA LYS A 74 1.76 -6.07 7.44
C LYS A 74 0.80 -5.50 8.48
N ALA A 75 0.96 -5.89 9.75
CA ALA A 75 0.10 -5.41 10.82
C ALA A 75 0.25 -3.89 11.05
N ALA A 76 1.47 -3.38 11.07
CA ALA A 76 1.73 -1.94 11.17
C ALA A 76 1.13 -1.16 9.99
N ALA A 77 1.28 -1.70 8.78
CA ALA A 77 0.70 -1.08 7.58
C ALA A 77 -0.83 -1.13 7.56
N TYR A 78 -1.45 -2.17 8.14
CA TYR A 78 -2.90 -2.26 8.30
C TYR A 78 -3.42 -1.15 9.21
N GLU A 79 -2.84 -0.99 10.39
CA GLU A 79 -3.26 0.03 11.35
C GLU A 79 -3.07 1.44 10.78
N TYR A 80 -1.96 1.67 10.07
CA TYR A 80 -1.73 2.94 9.40
C TYR A 80 -2.75 3.20 8.29
N ALA A 81 -2.98 2.23 7.39
CA ALA A 81 -3.99 2.35 6.33
C ALA A 81 -5.39 2.58 6.90
N HIS A 82 -5.77 1.82 7.92
CA HIS A 82 -7.05 1.94 8.61
C HIS A 82 -7.26 3.34 9.18
N SER A 83 -6.29 3.86 9.94
CA SER A 83 -6.37 5.19 10.54
C SER A 83 -6.48 6.31 9.49
N MET A 84 -5.78 6.18 8.36
CA MET A 84 -5.88 7.14 7.25
C MET A 84 -7.28 7.12 6.63
N ILE A 85 -7.85 5.93 6.38
CA ILE A 85 -9.19 5.80 5.80
C ILE A 85 -10.25 6.34 6.76
N GLU A 86 -10.18 6.01 8.06
CA GLU A 86 -11.08 6.56 9.07
C GLU A 86 -10.97 8.10 9.16
N GLY A 87 -9.77 8.64 8.92
CA GLY A 87 -9.54 10.08 8.83
C GLY A 87 -9.95 10.74 7.50
N GLY A 88 -10.43 9.97 6.52
CA GLY A 88 -10.83 10.49 5.20
C GLY A 88 -9.65 10.76 4.24
N TYR A 89 -8.48 10.16 4.49
CA TYR A 89 -7.28 10.29 3.68
C TYR A 89 -7.05 9.09 2.77
N LEU A 90 -6.26 9.29 1.71
CA LEU A 90 -5.78 8.18 0.88
C LEU A 90 -4.70 7.40 1.64
N PRO A 91 -4.81 6.08 1.77
CA PRO A 91 -3.84 5.26 2.51
C PRO A 91 -2.53 5.11 1.70
N LEU A 92 -1.66 6.11 1.78
CA LEU A 92 -0.37 6.14 1.08
C LEU A 92 0.73 5.61 2.01
N LEU A 93 1.18 4.39 1.72
CA LEU A 93 2.20 3.68 2.47
C LEU A 93 3.56 3.82 1.78
N HIS A 94 4.60 4.02 2.59
CA HIS A 94 5.97 4.05 2.13
C HIS A 94 6.81 3.10 2.98
N LEU A 95 7.25 2.00 2.38
CA LEU A 95 8.26 1.15 3.03
C LEU A 95 9.63 1.74 2.70
N ARG A 96 10.27 2.28 3.75
CA ARG A 96 11.71 2.55 3.72
C ARG A 96 12.43 1.28 4.13
N TRP A 97 13.40 0.88 3.31
CA TRP A 97 14.40 -0.08 3.73
C TRP A 97 15.33 0.63 4.71
N GLU A 98 14.97 0.63 5.99
CA GLU A 98 15.88 1.08 7.05
C GLU A 98 16.72 -0.14 7.45
N PHE A 99 17.98 -0.18 7.00
CA PHE A 99 18.97 -1.00 7.68
C PHE A 99 19.11 -0.41 9.08
N HIS A 100 18.40 -0.97 10.06
CA HIS A 100 18.81 -0.83 11.45
C HIS A 100 20.10 -1.63 11.60
N ALA A 101 21.23 -0.93 11.39
CA ALA A 101 22.55 -1.37 11.82
C ALA A 101 22.70 -1.18 13.33
#